data_AF-A0A3D3RD39-F1
#
_entry.id   AF-A0A3D3RD39-F1
#
_cell.length_a   1.000
_cell.length_b   1.000
_cell.length_c   1.000
_cell.angle_alpha   90.00
_cell.angle_beta   90.00
_cell.angle_gamma   90.00
#
_symmetry.space_group_name_H-M   'P 1'
#
loop_
_entity.id
_entity.type
_entity.pdbx_description
1 polymer ?
#
loop_
_entity_poly.entity_id
_entity_poly.type
_entity_poly.pdbx_seq_one_letter_code
_entity_poly.pdbx_strand_id
1 'polypeptide(L)'
;MNRNSDEAGFEFIEGGVLVQFEPQQKTRVVHLGLYPPLKGKLSVNCEFDPGLSVRTRVLETRGYGISVEVKRSIDLESEFEAVMQYWVTNQTCNEDVA
;
A
#
# COMPACT_ATOMS: atom_id res chain seq x y z
N MET A 1 0.37 -12.44 0.72
CA MET A 1 -0.78 -11.71 1.31
C MET A 1 -1.36 -12.62 2.37
N ASN A 2 -1.44 -12.13 3.61
CA ASN A 2 -2.05 -12.84 4.72
C ASN A 2 -3.26 -12.04 5.19
N ARG A 3 -4.35 -12.73 5.53
CA ARG A 3 -5.57 -12.14 6.06
C ARG A 3 -5.86 -12.76 7.41
N ASN A 4 -6.18 -11.92 8.38
CA ASN A 4 -6.43 -12.32 9.75
C ASN A 4 -7.57 -11.46 10.32
N SER A 5 -8.06 -11.86 11.49
CA SER A 5 -9.03 -11.08 12.26
C SER A 5 -8.54 -10.88 13.68
N ASP A 6 -8.82 -9.71 14.26
CA ASP A 6 -8.55 -9.45 15.67
C ASP A 6 -9.67 -9.99 16.57
N GLU A 7 -9.48 -9.87 17.89
CA GLU A 7 -10.45 -10.33 18.91
C GLU A 7 -11.80 -9.58 18.83
N ALA A 8 -11.82 -8.38 18.24
CA ALA A 8 -13.02 -7.58 18.03
C ALA A 8 -13.73 -7.90 16.69
N GLY A 9 -13.15 -8.79 15.88
CA GLY A 9 -13.68 -9.21 14.58
C GLY A 9 -13.36 -8.26 13.42
N PHE A 10 -12.46 -7.29 13.61
CA PHE A 10 -11.93 -6.49 12.51
C PHE A 10 -10.96 -7.32 11.68
N GLU A 11 -10.96 -7.08 10.38
CA GLU A 11 -10.11 -7.80 9.45
C GLU A 11 -8.88 -6.98 9.11
N PHE A 12 -7.72 -7.62 9.18
CA PHE A 12 -6.45 -7.03 8.76
C PHE A 12 -5.81 -7.88 7.68
N ILE A 13 -5.30 -7.21 6.64
CA ILE A 13 -4.61 -7.82 5.50
C ILE A 13 -3.23 -7.22 5.41
N GLU A 14 -2.22 -8.07 5.37
CA GLU A 14 -0.82 -7.70 5.20
C GLU A 14 -0.24 -8.35 3.95
N GLY A 15 0.70 -7.69 3.30
CA GLY A 15 1.41 -8.28 2.17
C GLY A 15 2.46 -7.37 1.58
N GLY A 16 3.17 -7.91 0.59
CA GLY A 16 4.14 -7.19 -0.20
C GLY A 16 3.78 -7.25 -1.68
N VAL A 17 4.14 -6.20 -2.42
CA VAL A 17 4.05 -6.14 -3.88
C VAL A 17 5.34 -5.56 -4.46
N LEU A 18 5.85 -6.19 -5.51
CA LEU A 18 7.02 -5.68 -6.24
C LEU A 18 6.60 -4.51 -7.13
N VAL A 19 7.23 -3.37 -6.95
CA VAL A 19 7.03 -2.17 -7.76
C VAL A 19 8.25 -1.97 -8.63
N GLN A 20 8.08 -2.19 -9.93
CA GLN A 20 9.14 -2.00 -10.92
C GLN A 20 8.98 -0.62 -11.56
N PHE A 21 10.07 0.07 -11.85
CA PHE A 21 10.06 1.33 -12.58
C PHE A 21 10.94 1.17 -13.81
N GLU A 22 10.39 1.52 -14.95
CA GLU A 22 11.15 1.67 -16.19
C GLU A 22 12.18 2.82 -16.06
N PRO A 23 13.23 2.86 -16.89
CA PRO A 23 14.15 3.99 -16.93
C PRO A 23 13.38 5.31 -17.08
N GLN A 24 13.75 6.32 -16.28
CA GLN A 24 13.11 7.64 -16.23
C GLN A 24 11.63 7.66 -15.79
N GLN A 25 11.02 6.52 -15.44
CA GLN A 25 9.66 6.49 -14.92
C GLN A 25 9.60 7.09 -13.51
N LYS A 26 8.84 8.17 -13.35
CA LYS A 26 8.68 8.89 -12.07
C LYS A 26 7.57 8.35 -11.19
N THR A 27 6.52 7.81 -11.78
CA THR A 27 5.31 7.37 -11.08
C THR A 27 4.82 6.04 -11.61
N ARG A 28 4.27 5.22 -10.71
CA ARG A 28 3.58 3.98 -11.02
C ARG A 28 2.36 3.84 -10.12
N VAL A 29 1.25 3.38 -10.68
CA VAL A 29 0.07 3.01 -9.88
C VAL A 29 0.10 1.52 -9.63
N VAL A 30 -0.12 1.15 -8.37
CA VAL A 30 -0.18 -0.23 -7.88
C VAL A 30 -1.60 -0.50 -7.41
N HIS A 31 -2.16 -1.64 -7.83
CA HIS A 31 -3.48 -2.07 -7.44
C HIS A 31 -3.39 -3.26 -6.48
N LEU A 32 -3.90 -3.07 -5.27
CA LEU A 32 -3.99 -4.10 -4.24
C LEU A 32 -5.39 -4.70 -4.31
N GLY A 33 -5.52 -5.93 -4.82
CA GLY A 33 -6.79 -6.65 -4.83
C GLY A 33 -7.12 -7.20 -3.44
N LEU A 34 -8.36 -7.05 -2.99
CA LEU A 34 -8.83 -7.56 -1.71
C LEU A 34 -9.90 -8.62 -1.95
N TYR A 35 -9.55 -9.88 -1.69
CA TYR A 35 -10.48 -11.00 -1.84
C TYR A 35 -10.50 -11.89 -0.60
N PRO A 36 -11.69 -12.18 -0.03
CA PRO A 36 -12.98 -11.53 -0.30
C PRO A 36 -12.96 -10.01 -0.05
N PRO A 37 -13.93 -9.22 -0.56
CA PRO A 37 -13.98 -7.78 -0.27
C PRO A 37 -14.07 -7.49 1.24
N LEU A 38 -13.33 -6.49 1.70
CA LEU A 38 -13.47 -5.92 3.04
C LEU A 38 -14.69 -4.99 3.08
N LYS A 39 -15.42 -5.02 4.21
CA LYS A 39 -16.55 -4.13 4.46
C LYS A 39 -16.11 -2.94 5.33
N GLY A 40 -16.78 -1.80 5.16
CA GLY A 40 -16.53 -0.60 5.95
C GLY A 40 -15.53 0.36 5.30
N LYS A 41 -15.14 1.38 6.07
CA LYS A 41 -14.10 2.34 5.66
C LYS A 41 -12.74 1.70 5.88
N LEU A 42 -11.91 1.68 4.84
CA LEU A 42 -10.58 1.07 4.91
C LEU A 42 -9.52 2.10 5.27
N SER A 43 -8.60 1.70 6.15
CA SER A 43 -7.31 2.35 6.36
C SER A 43 -6.22 1.52 5.69
N VAL A 44 -5.25 2.19 5.07
CA VAL A 44 -4.13 1.54 4.40
C VAL A 44 -2.82 2.23 4.72
N ASN A 45 -1.84 1.45 5.14
CA ASN A 45 -0.46 1.88 5.30
C ASN A 45 0.40 1.19 4.26
N CYS A 46 1.34 1.92 3.68
CA CYS A 46 2.28 1.42 2.68
C CYS A 46 3.68 1.86 3.08
N GLU A 47 4.60 0.91 3.16
CA GLU A 47 5.98 1.13 3.56
C GLU A 47 6.94 0.51 2.55
N PHE A 48 8.13 1.10 2.48
CA PHE A 48 9.26 0.63 1.70
C PHE A 48 10.47 0.51 2.61
N ASP A 49 11.48 -0.23 2.16
CA ASP A 49 12.74 -0.31 2.90
C ASP A 49 13.32 1.09 3.17
N PRO A 50 13.81 1.35 4.40
CA PRO A 50 14.38 2.64 4.75
C PRO A 50 15.50 3.06 3.79
N GLY A 51 15.54 4.35 3.46
CA GLY A 51 16.56 4.92 2.55
C GLY A 51 16.14 4.94 1.08
N LEU A 52 15.04 4.31 0.70
CA LEU A 52 14.48 4.45 -0.64
C LEU A 52 13.82 5.83 -0.82
N SER A 53 14.18 6.52 -1.90
CA SER A 53 13.65 7.85 -2.25
C SER A 53 12.28 7.75 -2.96
N VAL A 54 11.34 7.07 -2.32
CA VAL A 54 9.97 6.83 -2.80
C VAL A 54 8.94 7.43 -1.85
N ARG A 55 7.80 7.85 -2.40
CA ARG A 55 6.65 8.35 -1.66
C ARG A 55 5.39 7.66 -2.18
N THR A 56 4.48 7.34 -1.27
CA THR A 56 3.19 6.74 -1.61
C THR A 56 2.08 7.76 -1.47
N ARG A 57 1.06 7.63 -2.31
CA ARG A 57 -0.20 8.35 -2.19
C ARG A 57 -1.34 7.40 -2.50
N VAL A 58 -2.25 7.24 -1.56
CA VAL A 58 -3.48 6.47 -1.78
C VAL A 58 -4.38 7.30 -2.72
N LEU A 59 -4.71 6.73 -3.87
CA LEU A 59 -5.59 7.36 -4.86
C LEU A 59 -7.05 6.98 -4.60
N GLU A 60 -7.28 5.72 -4.21
CA GLU A 60 -8.62 5.18 -4.07
C GLU A 60 -8.65 4.01 -3.09
N THR A 61 -9.68 3.95 -2.25
CA THR A 61 -9.98 2.81 -1.37
C THR A 61 -11.38 2.29 -1.66
N ARG A 62 -11.48 1.01 -2.02
CA ARG A 62 -12.74 0.28 -2.21
C ARG A 62 -12.67 -1.04 -1.46
N GLY A 63 -13.82 -1.59 -1.09
CA GLY A 63 -13.89 -2.87 -0.38
C GLY A 63 -13.18 -4.02 -1.11
N TYR A 64 -13.17 -4.00 -2.45
CA TYR A 64 -12.52 -5.02 -3.28
C TYR A 64 -11.09 -4.67 -3.72
N GLY A 65 -10.61 -3.46 -3.43
CA GLY A 65 -9.28 -3.07 -3.87
C GLY A 65 -8.88 -1.64 -3.57
N ILE A 66 -7.57 -1.40 -3.57
CA ILE A 66 -6.95 -0.11 -3.26
C ILE A 66 -5.98 0.25 -4.37
N SER A 67 -5.99 1.52 -4.80
CA SER A 67 -5.05 2.06 -5.77
C SER A 67 -4.07 2.99 -5.06
N VAL A 68 -2.77 2.68 -5.19
CA VAL A 68 -1.68 3.45 -4.58
C VAL A 68 -0.77 3.97 -5.68
N GLU A 69 -0.59 5.28 -5.76
CA GLU A 69 0.47 5.89 -6.54
C GLU A 69 1.79 5.79 -5.76
N VAL A 70 2.81 5.24 -6.40
CA VAL A 70 4.19 5.24 -5.92
C VAL A 70 4.97 6.22 -6.78
N LYS A 71 5.53 7.24 -6.14
CA LYS A 71 6.29 8.30 -6.79
C LYS A 71 7.74 8.26 -6.33
N ARG A 72 8.65 8.29 -7.29
CA ARG A 72 10.08 8.45 -7.02
C ARG A 72 10.44 9.92 -6.91
N SER A 73 11.39 10.21 -6.03
CA SER A 73 11.91 11.56 -5.80
C SER A 73 13.20 11.84 -6.58
N ILE A 74 13.81 10.81 -7.18
CA ILE A 74 15.07 10.89 -7.91
C ILE A 74 14.91 10.21 -9.29
N ASP A 75 15.52 10.80 -10.30
CA ASP A 75 15.64 10.23 -11.65
C ASP A 75 16.72 9.15 -11.69
N LEU A 76 16.41 7.99 -12.27
CA LEU A 76 17.39 6.91 -12.47
C LEU A 76 17.47 6.59 -13.95
N GLU A 77 18.71 6.38 -14.40
CA GLU A 77 19.03 5.99 -15.77
C GLU A 77 18.79 4.50 -16.02
N SER A 78 18.62 3.71 -14.96
CA SER A 78 18.36 2.27 -14.99
C SER A 78 16.98 1.93 -14.43
N GLU A 79 16.54 0.71 -14.73
CA GLU A 79 15.41 0.07 -14.05
C GLU A 79 15.64 0.04 -12.53
N PHE A 80 14.54 0.12 -11.79
CA PHE A 80 14.54 0.11 -10.33
C PHE A 80 13.38 -0.72 -9.82
N GLU A 81 13.66 -1.60 -8.88
CA GLU A 81 12.66 -2.43 -8.23
C GLU A 81 12.66 -2.16 -6.73
N ALA A 82 11.47 -2.08 -6.14
CA ALA A 82 11.31 -1.99 -4.71
C ALA A 82 10.10 -2.79 -4.25
N VAL A 83 10.22 -3.43 -3.09
CA VAL A 83 9.08 -4.11 -2.46
C VAL A 83 8.33 -3.10 -1.61
N MET A 84 7.05 -2.91 -1.92
CA MET A 84 6.13 -2.16 -1.08
C MET A 84 5.41 -3.13 -0.15
N GLN A 85 5.64 -3.00 1.16
CA GLN A 85 4.83 -3.67 2.17
C GLN A 85 3.55 -2.85 2.41
N TYR A 86 2.45 -3.53 2.69
CA TYR A 86 1.19 -2.87 3.00
C TYR A 86 0.42 -3.57 4.11
N TRP A 87 -0.36 -2.77 4.82
CA TRP A 87 -1.34 -3.20 5.80
C TRP A 87 -2.67 -2.51 5.50
N VAL A 88 -3.74 -3.29 5.43
CA VAL A 88 -5.11 -2.82 5.22
C VAL A 88 -5.96 -3.27 6.39
N THR A 89 -6.73 -2.36 6.96
CA THR A 89 -7.69 -2.68 8.02
C THR A 89 -9.01 -1.97 7.78
N ASN A 90 -10.11 -2.58 8.22
CA ASN A 90 -11.41 -1.91 8.32
C ASN A 90 -11.67 -1.29 9.69
N GLN A 91 -10.66 -1.26 10.55
CA GLN A 91 -10.65 -0.50 11.79
C GLN A 91 -10.32 0.97 11.49
N THR A 92 -11.09 1.90 12.04
CA THR A 92 -10.72 3.32 12.02
C THR A 92 -9.49 3.48 12.91
N CYS A 93 -8.32 3.75 12.32
CA CYS A 93 -7.19 4.23 13.10
C CYS A 93 -7.59 5.62 13.63
N ASN A 94 -7.86 5.73 14.93
CA ASN A 94 -7.89 7.05 15.56
C ASN A 94 -6.47 7.59 15.47
N GLU A 95 -6.28 8.67 14.73
CA GLU A 95 -5.03 9.45 14.71
C GLU A 95 -4.79 10.21 16.03
N ASP A 96 -5.41 9.79 17.14
CA ASP A 96 -5.27 10.36 18.48
C ASP A 96 -4.25 9.59 19.33
N VAL A 97 -3.05 9.37 18.78
CA VAL A 97 -1.86 9.14 19.61
C VAL A 97 -0.79 10.13 19.16
N ALA A 98 -0.72 11.22 19.92
CA ALA A 98 0.24 12.31 19.81
C ALA A 98 1.67 11.89 20.13
#